data_AF-A0A173VV12-F1
#
_entry.id   AF-A0A173VV12-F1
#
_cell.length_a   1.000
_cell.length_b   1.000
_cell.length_c   1.000
_cell.angle_alpha   90.00
_cell.angle_beta   90.00
_cell.angle_gamma   90.00
#
_symmetry.space_group_name_H-M   'P 1'
#
loop_
_entity.id
_entity.type
_entity.pdbx_description
1 polymer ?
#
loop_
_entity_poly.entity_id
_entity_poly.type
_entity_poly.pdbx_seq_one_letter_code
_entity_poly.pdbx_strand_id
1 'polypeptide(L)'
;MLAEYEGYVYISNIKDEQVTLLTYDQSKMIEGFEPKRDYFKKVVDINDSCLSAIYDIHFYVKYRDTVEDTDIWMVDEGRAVGMKGNVENNEVIIDVAHDAKDDSWIQYEKGAAAKKINLDDCEEYIVEKKYIKRNERIVDEIIEKSSVTLKVFRNSIVMNRKSNL
;
A
#
# COMPACT_ATOMS: atom_id res chain seq x y z
N MET A 1 -0.93 4.92 -5.09
CA MET A 1 0.43 5.21 -5.57
C MET A 1 1.07 6.33 -4.77
N LEU A 2 2.39 6.25 -4.63
CA LEU A 2 3.25 7.31 -4.10
C LEU A 2 4.19 7.79 -5.19
N ALA A 3 4.59 9.06 -5.11
CA ALA A 3 5.59 9.64 -5.99
C ALA A 3 6.67 10.39 -5.20
N GLU A 4 7.91 10.23 -5.62
CA GLU A 4 9.05 11.01 -5.11
C GLU A 4 9.31 12.17 -6.07
N TYR A 5 9.21 13.40 -5.56
CA TYR A 5 9.39 14.63 -6.35
C TYR A 5 10.18 15.66 -5.53
N GLU A 6 11.27 16.18 -6.08
CA GLU A 6 12.19 17.14 -5.40
C GLU A 6 12.57 16.73 -3.95
N GLY A 7 12.78 15.44 -3.73
CA GLY A 7 13.19 14.90 -2.42
C GLY A 7 12.06 14.68 -1.42
N TYR A 8 10.81 14.94 -1.78
CA TYR A 8 9.62 14.67 -0.96
C TYR A 8 8.79 13.52 -1.53
N VAL A 9 8.05 12.84 -0.65
CA VAL A 9 7.07 11.81 -1.02
C VAL A 9 5.65 12.40 -0.96
N TYR A 10 4.91 12.21 -2.05
CA TYR A 10 3.55 12.68 -2.26
C TYR A 10 2.60 11.51 -2.55
N ILE A 11 1.32 11.72 -2.23
CA ILE A 11 0.22 10.90 -2.75
C ILE A 11 0.13 11.15 -4.25
N SER A 12 0.01 10.11 -5.07
CA SER A 12 -0.04 10.30 -6.52
C SER A 12 -1.15 9.54 -7.23
N ASN A 13 -1.55 10.12 -8.37
CA ASN A 13 -2.37 9.46 -9.38
C ASN A 13 -1.81 9.76 -10.78
N ILE A 14 -1.85 8.77 -11.67
CA ILE A 14 -1.40 8.89 -13.06
C ILE A 14 -2.63 8.89 -13.97
N LYS A 15 -2.69 9.85 -14.89
CA LYS A 15 -3.70 9.89 -15.95
C LYS A 15 -3.12 10.61 -17.17
N ASP A 16 -3.25 10.01 -18.36
CA ASP A 16 -2.86 10.61 -19.64
C ASP A 16 -1.44 11.21 -19.60
N GLU A 17 -0.45 10.42 -19.17
CA GLU A 17 0.97 10.82 -19.02
C GLU A 17 1.23 11.95 -18.00
N GLN A 18 0.22 12.36 -17.24
CA GLN A 18 0.35 13.33 -16.16
C GLN A 18 0.30 12.64 -14.80
N VAL A 19 1.04 13.21 -13.85
CA VAL A 19 1.07 12.79 -12.47
C VAL A 19 0.50 13.91 -11.62
N THR A 20 -0.62 13.63 -10.96
CA THR A 20 -1.14 14.49 -9.90
C THR A 20 -0.40 14.15 -8.61
N LEU A 21 0.27 15.13 -8.02
CA LEU A 21 0.90 15.08 -6.71
C LEU A 21 0.00 15.77 -5.68
N LEU A 22 -0.18 15.14 -4.51
CA LEU A 22 -1.02 15.65 -3.44
C LEU A 22 -0.31 15.55 -2.08
N THR A 23 -0.47 16.59 -1.26
CA THR A 23 -0.01 16.64 0.13
C THR A 23 -0.99 17.42 1.02
N TYR A 24 -1.16 16.96 2.26
CA TYR A 24 -1.84 17.70 3.33
C TYR A 24 -0.86 18.51 4.20
N ASP A 25 0.44 18.28 4.01
CA ASP A 25 1.52 18.93 4.74
C ASP A 25 2.01 20.15 3.96
N GLN A 26 1.74 21.34 4.50
CA GLN A 26 2.14 22.62 3.92
C GLN A 26 3.66 22.77 3.80
N SER A 27 4.45 22.08 4.65
CA SER A 27 5.91 22.15 4.57
C SER A 27 6.49 21.46 3.32
N LYS A 28 5.70 20.60 2.66
CA LYS A 28 6.05 19.93 1.40
C LYS A 28 5.62 20.72 0.17
N MET A 29 5.03 21.90 0.35
CA MET A 29 4.66 22.77 -0.77
C MET A 29 5.90 23.41 -1.39
N ILE A 30 6.20 22.97 -2.60
CA ILE A 30 7.13 23.60 -3.50
C ILE A 30 6.37 24.46 -4.52
N GLU A 31 7.10 25.19 -5.37
CA GLU A 31 6.51 26.03 -6.40
C GLU A 31 5.58 25.22 -7.34
N GLY A 32 4.42 25.79 -7.67
CA GLY A 32 3.42 25.21 -8.56
C GLY A 32 2.33 24.38 -7.88
N PHE A 33 2.35 24.22 -6.54
CA PHE A 33 1.21 23.64 -5.82
C PHE A 33 0.05 24.63 -5.69
N GLU A 34 -1.15 24.20 -6.05
CA GLU A 34 -2.41 24.91 -5.85
C GLU A 34 -3.06 24.48 -4.53
N PRO A 35 -3.46 25.43 -3.67
CA PRO A 35 -4.28 25.11 -2.51
C PRO A 35 -5.68 24.66 -2.93
N LYS A 36 -6.15 23.58 -2.32
CA LYS A 36 -7.56 23.16 -2.27
C LYS A 36 -8.05 23.30 -0.84
N ARG A 37 -9.30 22.91 -0.58
CA ARG A 37 -9.96 23.13 0.72
C ARG A 37 -9.14 22.57 1.89
N ASP A 38 -8.69 21.32 1.77
CA ASP A 38 -8.04 20.59 2.86
C ASP A 38 -6.64 20.06 2.47
N TYR A 39 -6.19 20.26 1.24
CA TYR A 39 -4.93 19.72 0.71
C TYR A 39 -4.33 20.64 -0.36
N PHE A 40 -3.11 20.33 -0.78
CA PHE A 40 -2.40 21.01 -1.87
C PHE A 40 -2.17 20.03 -3.02
N LYS A 41 -2.34 20.51 -4.26
CA LYS A 41 -2.20 19.70 -5.47
C LYS A 41 -1.23 20.34 -6.46
N LYS A 42 -0.38 19.53 -7.10
CA LYS A 42 0.40 19.91 -8.29
C LYS A 42 0.19 18.85 -9.37
N VAL A 43 0.22 19.26 -10.64
CA VAL A 43 0.21 18.34 -11.78
C VAL A 43 1.52 18.50 -12.52
N VAL A 44 2.20 17.40 -12.80
CA VAL A 44 3.47 17.37 -13.53
C VAL A 44 3.41 16.35 -14.66
N ASP A 45 4.26 16.52 -15.65
CA ASP A 45 4.48 15.51 -16.69
C ASP A 45 5.15 14.28 -16.06
N ILE A 46 4.78 13.08 -16.49
CA ILE A 46 5.42 11.84 -15.99
C ILE A 46 6.92 11.78 -16.34
N ASN A 47 7.35 12.53 -17.35
CA ASN A 47 8.75 12.66 -17.77
C ASN A 47 9.49 13.85 -17.11
N ASP A 48 8.85 14.58 -16.20
CA ASP A 48 9.51 15.62 -15.40
C ASP A 48 10.76 15.01 -14.70
N SER A 49 11.91 15.66 -14.84
CA SER A 49 13.17 15.21 -14.26
C SER A 49 13.19 15.30 -12.74
N CYS A 50 12.38 16.19 -12.15
CA CYS A 50 12.24 16.31 -10.70
C CYS A 50 11.42 15.16 -10.10
N LEU A 51 10.69 14.39 -10.92
CA LEU A 51 9.92 13.22 -10.53
C LEU A 51 10.84 11.98 -10.57
N SER A 52 11.43 11.60 -9.44
CA SER A 52 12.45 10.54 -9.40
C SER A 52 11.85 9.14 -9.41
N ALA A 53 10.69 8.94 -8.77
CA ALA A 53 10.04 7.64 -8.70
C ALA A 53 8.51 7.72 -8.58
N ILE A 54 7.83 6.68 -9.07
CA ILE A 54 6.42 6.40 -8.83
C ILE A 54 6.27 4.91 -8.54
N TYR A 55 5.59 4.56 -7.46
CA TYR A 55 5.40 3.18 -7.06
C TYR A 55 4.15 2.97 -6.23
N ASP A 56 3.65 1.73 -6.24
CA ASP A 56 2.72 1.22 -5.25
C ASP A 56 3.46 0.47 -4.15
N ILE A 57 2.90 0.50 -2.95
CA ILE A 57 3.37 -0.30 -1.82
C ILE A 57 2.34 -1.38 -1.54
N HIS A 58 2.79 -2.63 -1.50
CA HIS A 58 2.02 -3.76 -1.02
C HIS A 58 2.67 -4.36 0.22
N PHE A 59 1.83 -4.91 1.08
CA PHE A 59 2.25 -5.49 2.35
C PHE A 59 1.95 -6.98 2.32
N TYR A 60 2.93 -7.79 2.70
CA TYR A 60 2.77 -9.23 2.80
C TYR A 60 3.26 -9.73 4.14
N VAL A 61 2.71 -10.84 4.59
CA VAL A 61 3.16 -11.57 5.77
C VAL A 61 3.34 -13.03 5.44
N LYS A 62 4.31 -13.66 6.12
CA LYS A 62 4.41 -15.11 6.12
C LYS A 62 3.64 -15.67 7.31
N TYR A 63 2.52 -16.31 7.05
CA TYR A 63 1.61 -16.88 8.05
C TYR A 63 1.18 -18.27 7.61
N ARG A 64 1.32 -19.26 8.49
CA ARG A 64 0.89 -20.63 8.19
C ARG A 64 -0.54 -20.82 8.65
N ASP A 65 -1.43 -20.92 7.68
CA ASP A 65 -2.81 -21.29 7.93
C ASP A 65 -2.94 -22.82 8.06
N THR A 66 -4.01 -23.28 8.70
CA THR A 66 -4.26 -24.71 8.91
C THR A 66 -5.05 -25.36 7.78
N VAL A 67 -5.73 -24.58 6.93
CA VAL A 67 -6.56 -25.07 5.82
C VAL A 67 -6.09 -24.60 4.45
N GLU A 68 -5.31 -23.53 4.39
CA GLU A 68 -4.72 -23.02 3.15
C GLU A 68 -3.26 -23.45 2.98
N ASP A 69 -2.89 -23.88 1.76
CA ASP A 69 -1.52 -24.31 1.43
C ASP A 69 -0.55 -23.12 1.21
N THR A 70 -1.10 -21.91 1.04
CA THR A 70 -0.32 -20.68 0.85
C THR A 70 0.24 -20.20 2.19
N ASP A 71 1.50 -19.79 2.21
CA ASP A 71 2.16 -19.25 3.41
C ASP A 71 2.47 -17.74 3.31
N ILE A 72 2.48 -17.16 2.11
CA ILE A 72 2.67 -15.72 1.90
C ILE A 72 1.34 -15.07 1.55
N TRP A 73 0.90 -14.17 2.43
CA TRP A 73 -0.40 -13.53 2.34
C TRP A 73 -0.23 -12.05 2.08
N MET A 74 -0.94 -11.54 1.09
CA MET A 74 -1.10 -10.10 0.95
C MET A 74 -2.00 -9.62 2.09
N VAL A 75 -1.57 -8.57 2.79
CA VAL A 75 -2.40 -7.91 3.79
C VAL A 75 -3.39 -7.03 3.06
N ASP A 76 -4.66 -7.38 3.17
CA ASP A 76 -5.77 -6.63 2.63
C ASP A 76 -6.30 -5.63 3.67
N GLU A 77 -6.25 -4.35 3.35
CA GLU A 77 -6.73 -3.30 4.24
C GLU A 77 -8.04 -2.65 3.78
N GLY A 78 -8.78 -3.28 2.86
CA GLY A 78 -10.07 -2.73 2.44
C GLY A 78 -10.88 -3.47 1.38
N ARG A 79 -10.47 -4.66 0.90
CA ARG A 79 -11.26 -5.45 -0.08
C ARG A 79 -12.29 -6.34 0.62
N ALA A 80 -11.97 -6.90 1.78
CA ALA A 80 -12.90 -7.70 2.58
C ALA A 80 -14.00 -6.84 3.23
N VAL A 81 -15.14 -6.71 2.53
CA VAL A 81 -16.28 -5.89 2.95
C VAL A 81 -16.80 -6.34 4.32
N GLY A 82 -16.92 -5.39 5.25
CA GLY A 82 -17.44 -5.64 6.60
C GLY A 82 -16.40 -6.16 7.60
N MET A 83 -15.18 -6.49 7.17
CA MET A 83 -14.06 -6.81 8.04
C MET A 83 -13.14 -5.61 8.18
N LYS A 84 -12.71 -5.33 9.41
CA LYS A 84 -11.75 -4.26 9.71
C LYS A 84 -10.61 -4.83 10.53
N GLY A 85 -9.41 -4.74 9.98
CA GLY A 85 -8.17 -4.89 10.74
C GLY A 85 -7.94 -3.68 11.64
N ASN A 86 -7.12 -3.88 12.67
CA ASN A 86 -6.61 -2.83 13.52
C ASN A 86 -5.10 -3.04 13.71
N VAL A 87 -4.31 -2.45 12.80
CA VAL A 87 -2.85 -2.54 12.82
C VAL A 87 -2.22 -1.97 14.10
N GLU A 88 -2.89 -1.07 14.82
CA GLU A 88 -2.42 -0.60 16.13
C GLU A 88 -2.48 -1.71 17.19
N ASN A 89 -3.41 -2.65 17.02
CA ASN A 89 -3.58 -3.85 17.83
C ASN A 89 -2.99 -5.12 17.17
N ASN A 90 -2.08 -4.98 16.20
CA ASN A 90 -1.50 -6.09 15.44
C ASN A 90 -2.51 -6.92 14.62
N GLU A 91 -3.74 -6.45 14.40
CA GLU A 91 -4.74 -7.17 13.64
C GLU A 91 -4.72 -6.75 12.17
N VAL A 92 -4.53 -7.71 11.27
CA VAL A 92 -4.61 -7.50 9.82
C VAL A 92 -5.56 -8.51 9.18
N ILE A 93 -6.01 -8.21 7.96
CA ILE A 93 -6.88 -9.11 7.20
C ILE A 93 -6.08 -9.71 6.05
N ILE A 94 -6.33 -10.99 5.78
CA ILE A 94 -5.86 -11.72 4.61
C ILE A 94 -7.09 -12.33 3.92
N ASP A 95 -7.05 -12.53 2.61
CA ASP A 95 -8.19 -13.00 1.82
C ASP A 95 -7.83 -14.13 0.84
N VAL A 96 -8.86 -14.85 0.42
CA VAL A 96 -8.82 -15.90 -0.60
C VAL A 96 -9.97 -15.73 -1.58
N ALA A 97 -9.72 -16.04 -2.86
CA ALA A 97 -10.71 -15.99 -3.93
C ALA A 97 -11.45 -17.34 -4.10
N HIS A 98 -11.92 -17.91 -2.99
CA HIS A 98 -12.86 -19.03 -2.98
C HIS A 98 -13.70 -19.00 -1.70
N ASP A 99 -14.70 -19.89 -1.63
CA ASP A 99 -15.53 -20.02 -0.44
C ASP A 99 -14.72 -20.52 0.78
N ALA A 100 -15.12 -20.12 1.98
CA ALA A 100 -14.49 -20.53 3.22
C ALA A 100 -14.48 -22.06 3.35
N LYS A 101 -13.30 -22.63 3.64
CA LYS A 101 -13.14 -24.08 3.87
C LYS A 101 -13.47 -24.50 5.30
N ASP A 102 -13.39 -23.58 6.25
CA ASP A 102 -13.72 -23.76 7.67
C ASP A 102 -14.31 -22.49 8.29
N ASP A 103 -14.57 -22.51 9.60
CA ASP A 103 -15.16 -21.40 10.37
C ASP A 103 -14.15 -20.32 10.78
N SER A 104 -12.85 -20.53 10.56
CA SER A 104 -11.81 -19.54 10.80
C SER A 104 -11.74 -18.49 9.69
N TRP A 105 -12.32 -18.78 8.54
CA TRP A 105 -12.49 -17.89 7.40
C TRP A 105 -13.93 -17.38 7.31
N ILE A 106 -14.10 -16.07 7.16
CA ILE A 106 -15.41 -15.44 7.07
C ILE A 106 -15.71 -15.14 5.60
N GLN A 107 -16.78 -15.74 5.09
CA GLN A 107 -17.32 -15.41 3.78
C GLN A 107 -17.88 -13.98 3.80
N TYR A 108 -17.40 -13.10 2.91
CA TYR A 108 -17.92 -11.74 2.78
C TYR A 108 -18.66 -11.50 1.45
N GLU A 109 -18.39 -12.30 0.42
CA GLU A 109 -19.15 -12.35 -0.83
C GLU A 109 -19.04 -13.73 -1.46
N LYS A 110 -19.90 -14.10 -2.43
CA LYS A 110 -19.83 -15.42 -3.06
C LYS A 110 -18.48 -15.63 -3.76
N GLY A 111 -17.77 -16.70 -3.41
CA GLY A 111 -16.46 -17.01 -3.98
C GLY A 111 -15.29 -16.24 -3.38
N ALA A 112 -15.47 -15.56 -2.24
CA ALA A 112 -14.37 -14.96 -1.50
C ALA A 112 -14.58 -14.97 0.02
N ALA A 113 -13.50 -15.29 0.73
CA ALA A 113 -13.47 -15.34 2.18
C ALA A 113 -12.23 -14.60 2.71
N ALA A 114 -12.33 -14.10 3.92
CA ALA A 114 -11.26 -13.37 4.58
C ALA A 114 -11.07 -13.84 6.01
N LYS A 115 -9.85 -13.70 6.51
CA LYS A 115 -9.46 -14.08 7.86
C LYS A 115 -8.73 -12.93 8.52
N LYS A 116 -9.11 -12.66 9.76
CA LYS A 116 -8.35 -11.75 10.62
C LYS A 116 -7.25 -12.55 11.30
N ILE A 117 -6.02 -12.08 11.18
CA ILE A 117 -4.86 -12.70 11.83
C ILE A 117 -4.16 -11.68 12.73
N ASN A 118 -3.40 -12.18 13.70
CA ASN A 118 -2.51 -11.38 14.51
C ASN A 118 -1.10 -11.39 13.89
N LEU A 119 -0.49 -10.22 13.74
CA LEU A 119 0.87 -10.09 13.22
C LEU A 119 1.91 -10.78 14.12
N ASP A 120 1.63 -10.97 15.41
CA ASP A 120 2.51 -11.70 16.32
C ASP A 120 2.59 -13.21 16.00
N ASP A 121 1.61 -13.75 15.25
CA ASP A 121 1.59 -15.14 14.78
C ASP A 121 2.32 -15.33 13.44
N CYS A 122 2.91 -14.27 12.88
CA CYS A 122 3.58 -14.31 11.59
C CYS A 122 5.09 -14.59 11.72
N GLU A 123 5.64 -15.35 10.76
CA GLU A 123 7.06 -15.68 10.70
C GLU A 123 7.90 -14.56 10.07
N GLU A 124 7.30 -13.79 9.16
CA GLU A 124 8.00 -12.76 8.38
C GLU A 124 7.05 -11.64 7.95
N TYR A 125 7.60 -10.43 7.79
CA TYR A 125 6.89 -9.26 7.30
C TYR A 125 7.62 -8.69 6.09
N ILE A 126 6.91 -8.53 4.97
CA ILE A 126 7.49 -8.16 3.69
C ILE A 126 6.81 -6.90 3.17
N VAL A 127 7.61 -5.89 2.86
CA VAL A 127 7.16 -4.70 2.13
C VAL A 127 7.61 -4.83 0.69
N GLU A 128 6.65 -4.75 -0.22
CA GLU A 128 6.87 -4.75 -1.67
C GLU A 128 6.66 -3.34 -2.22
N LYS A 129 7.60 -2.84 -3.02
CA LYS A 129 7.43 -1.66 -3.85
C LYS A 129 7.34 -2.08 -5.30
N LYS A 130 6.24 -1.76 -5.98
CA LYS A 130 6.06 -1.99 -7.41
C LYS A 130 6.23 -0.66 -8.15
N TYR A 131 7.35 -0.50 -8.84
CA TYR A 131 7.71 0.74 -9.53
C TYR A 131 7.12 0.83 -10.93
N ILE A 132 6.57 2.00 -11.25
CA ILE A 132 6.19 2.45 -12.60
C ILE A 132 7.28 3.37 -13.16
N LYS A 133 7.90 4.16 -12.27
CA LYS A 133 9.03 5.03 -12.60
C LYS A 133 10.08 4.91 -11.50
N ARG A 134 11.36 4.85 -11.89
CA ARG A 134 12.48 4.78 -10.95
C ARG A 134 13.73 5.41 -11.55
N ASN A 135 14.48 6.16 -10.75
CA ASN A 135 15.65 6.91 -11.20
C ASN A 135 15.32 7.74 -12.45
N GLU A 136 14.18 8.45 -12.39
CA GLU A 136 13.68 9.35 -13.43
C GLU A 136 13.24 8.67 -14.74
N ARG A 137 13.26 7.33 -14.82
CA ARG A 137 12.88 6.56 -16.02
C ARG A 137 11.64 5.72 -15.79
N ILE A 138 10.76 5.65 -16.78
CA ILE A 138 9.67 4.68 -16.80
C ILE A 138 10.28 3.27 -16.88
N VAL A 139 9.76 2.36 -16.07
CA VAL A 139 10.27 0.99 -15.97
C VAL A 139 9.13 -0.01 -16.09
N ASP A 140 9.40 -1.16 -16.70
CA ASP A 140 8.45 -2.26 -16.77
C ASP A 140 8.51 -3.04 -15.44
N GLU A 141 7.57 -2.73 -14.54
CA GLU A 141 7.26 -3.48 -13.32
C GLU A 141 8.47 -3.93 -12.49
N ILE A 142 9.38 -3.01 -12.15
CA ILE A 142 10.43 -3.32 -11.18
C ILE A 142 9.79 -3.52 -9.81
N ILE A 143 9.93 -4.73 -9.26
CA ILE A 143 9.44 -5.09 -7.93
C ILE A 143 10.62 -5.20 -6.97
N GLU A 144 10.54 -4.48 -5.86
CA GLU A 144 11.48 -4.62 -4.75
C GLU A 144 10.78 -5.15 -3.52
N LYS A 145 11.27 -6.28 -3.00
CA LYS A 145 10.78 -6.87 -1.75
C LYS A 145 11.84 -6.74 -0.67
N SER A 146 11.40 -6.35 0.52
CA SER A 146 12.27 -6.28 1.68
C SER A 146 11.57 -6.89 2.90
N SER A 147 12.27 -7.80 3.56
CA SER A 147 11.88 -8.32 4.87
C SER A 147 12.19 -7.27 5.92
N VAL A 148 11.23 -6.97 6.78
CA VAL A 148 11.32 -5.90 7.77
C VAL A 148 10.89 -6.39 9.15
N THR A 149 11.19 -5.61 10.18
CA THR A 149 10.67 -5.87 11.52
C THR A 149 9.18 -5.55 11.61
N LEU A 150 8.45 -6.18 12.55
CA LEU A 150 7.05 -5.88 12.85
C LEU A 150 6.81 -4.37 13.05
N LYS A 151 7.70 -3.68 13.77
CA LYS A 151 7.59 -2.24 14.02
C LYS A 151 7.65 -1.43 12.73
N VAL A 152 8.59 -1.75 11.85
CA VAL A 152 8.72 -1.07 10.54
C VAL A 152 7.48 -1.36 9.69
N PHE A 153 7.06 -2.62 9.61
CA PHE A 153 5.88 -3.05 8.86
C PHE A 153 4.60 -2.28 9.26
N ARG A 154 4.29 -2.25 10.56
CA ARG A 154 3.13 -1.53 11.10
C ARG A 154 3.19 -0.03 10.79
N ASN A 155 4.36 0.58 10.99
CA ASN A 155 4.54 1.99 10.70
C ASN A 155 4.36 2.29 9.21
N SER A 156 4.88 1.43 8.33
CA SER A 156 4.73 1.57 6.88
C SER A 156 3.28 1.47 6.46
N ILE A 157 2.51 0.53 7.02
CA ILE A 157 1.06 0.43 6.81
C ILE A 157 0.35 1.72 7.22
N VAL A 158 0.56 2.20 8.45
CA VAL A 158 -0.09 3.42 8.97
C VAL A 158 0.27 4.65 8.13
N MET A 159 1.54 4.78 7.74
CA MET A 159 1.99 5.86 6.87
C MET A 159 1.34 5.77 5.49
N ASN A 160 1.29 4.58 4.89
CA ASN A 160 0.65 4.38 3.60
C ASN A 160 -0.85 4.71 3.64
N ARG A 161 -1.56 4.39 4.73
CA ARG A 161 -2.96 4.82 4.92
C ARG A 161 -3.10 6.34 4.99
N LYS A 162 -2.26 7.03 5.77
CA LYS A 162 -2.25 8.49 5.84
C LYS A 162 -1.89 9.14 4.51
N SER A 163 -1.11 8.45 3.68
CA SER A 163 -0.79 8.86 2.32
C SER A 163 -1.84 8.42 1.29
N ASN A 164 -2.99 7.86 1.67
CA ASN A 164 -4.09 7.59 0.75
C ASN A 164 -5.43 8.21 1.22
N LEU A 165 -5.45 8.84 2.41
CA LEU A 165 -6.51 9.70 2.91
C LEU A 165 -6.21 11.13 2.50
#